data_AF-A0A0F9CG67-F1
#
_entry.id   AF-A0A0F9CG67-F1
#
_cell.length_a   1.000
_cell.length_b   1.000
_cell.length_c   1.000
_cell.angle_alpha   90.00
_cell.angle_beta   90.00
_cell.angle_gamma   90.00
#
_symmetry.space_group_name_H-M   'P 1'
#
loop_
_entity.id
_entity.type
_entity.pdbx_description
1 polymer ?
#
loop_
_entity_poly.entity_id
_entity_poly.type
_entity_poly.pdbx_seq_one_letter_code
_entity_poly.pdbx_strand_id
1 'polypeptide(L)'
;VPTIYLGLNIFNALILERNEQKEKETRLFDAFKSLLVAEETAIETGFSHFKTAEPELNKDIDLLIDEIRRVSNPAESPGPEKILSFREESRGKYLRLLDTRVPSDETEFDHEKNLAAIRALERLARRYKKGDNLQPFREIVRLLVAACGHDIHEVRDRANVTLERLMAPKEFDAPLAAQFINLKLFESHRFEFDIPPVKYGYFLRLYRNRLSHDFVLEKELDYIDLDLQADKKTGLFTTQQLFDEPGHYDYLVYKKKKEGACWLSQKGCSGRINVIPDLSGEIILEIFPDIHGHTRVYWDDRTGHPGLVYNENGEVIRLGRFSDITAHLKDLKQRYSITAIYLLGVQKRGNNSEDWAPEATSPSPFSPVSLCEIEPTLGGEEGLRELVEKAHALDIKIIVDMIPHINRKSRAVSDDCIVRCYDDGGNLVERASTDGRYGSWNDG
;
A
#
# COMPACT_ATOMS: atom_id res chain seq x y z
N VAL A 1 -18.69 -20.17 -5.92
CA VAL A 1 -20.06 -19.70 -5.64
C VAL A 1 -19.90 -18.36 -4.94
N PRO A 2 -20.40 -17.23 -5.48
CA PRO A 2 -20.25 -15.96 -4.79
C PRO A 2 -21.23 -15.98 -3.62
N THR A 3 -20.73 -16.26 -2.42
CA THR A 3 -21.39 -15.83 -1.19
C THR A 3 -21.46 -14.31 -1.28
N ILE A 4 -22.63 -13.76 -1.61
CA ILE A 4 -22.82 -12.32 -1.60
C ILE A 4 -22.91 -11.95 -0.13
N TYR A 5 -21.78 -11.51 0.44
CA TYR A 5 -21.76 -10.74 1.67
C TYR A 5 -22.85 -9.67 1.54
N LEU A 6 -23.90 -9.76 2.37
CA LEU A 6 -24.97 -8.76 2.43
C LEU A 6 -24.37 -7.45 2.92
N GLY A 7 -23.73 -6.71 2.02
CA GLY A 7 -23.02 -5.49 2.35
C GLY A 7 -24.00 -4.43 2.84
N LEU A 8 -23.58 -3.63 3.82
CA LEU A 8 -24.37 -2.51 4.39
C LEU A 8 -24.95 -1.56 3.32
N ASN A 9 -24.34 -1.51 2.13
CA ASN A 9 -24.81 -0.71 1.00
C ASN A 9 -26.14 -1.20 0.41
N ILE A 10 -26.50 -2.48 0.56
CA ILE A 10 -27.84 -2.99 0.20
C ILE A 10 -28.90 -2.30 1.05
N PHE A 11 -28.67 -2.21 2.36
CA PHE A 11 -29.60 -1.53 3.27
C PHE A 11 -29.66 -0.03 3.00
N ASN A 12 -28.54 0.61 2.66
CA ASN A 12 -28.53 2.02 2.24
C ASN A 12 -29.35 2.24 0.96
N ALA A 13 -29.26 1.33 -0.02
CA ALA A 13 -30.05 1.39 -1.25
C ALA A 13 -31.55 1.20 -0.98
N LEU A 14 -31.93 0.25 -0.10
CA LEU A 14 -33.31 0.05 0.32
C LEU A 14 -33.87 1.24 1.11
N ILE A 15 -33.06 1.86 1.97
CA ILE A 15 -33.43 3.06 2.73
C ILE A 15 -33.63 4.25 1.78
N LEU A 16 -32.78 4.39 0.76
CA LEU A 16 -32.93 5.42 -0.27
C LEU A 16 -34.19 5.20 -1.12
N GLU A 17 -34.46 3.97 -1.58
CA GLU A 17 -35.72 3.65 -2.26
C GLU A 17 -36.93 4.06 -1.41
N ARG A 18 -36.91 3.71 -0.12
CA ARG A 18 -37.96 4.05 0.83
C ARG A 18 -38.12 5.56 1.06
N ASN A 19 -37.03 6.31 1.05
CA ASN A 19 -37.05 7.75 1.34
C ASN A 19 -37.34 8.60 0.09
N GLU A 20 -36.93 8.15 -1.10
CA GLU A 20 -37.10 8.85 -2.37
C GLU A 20 -38.49 8.64 -2.99
N GLN A 21 -39.19 7.56 -2.64
CA GLN A 21 -40.47 7.21 -3.26
C GLN A 21 -41.69 7.52 -2.38
N LYS A 22 -42.46 8.53 -2.79
CA LYS A 22 -43.86 8.70 -2.37
C LYS A 22 -44.74 7.76 -3.20
N GLU A 23 -44.98 6.58 -2.64
CA GLU A 23 -46.01 5.60 -3.02
C GLU A 23 -45.85 4.84 -4.37
N LYS A 24 -45.66 3.51 -4.25
CA LYS A 24 -46.20 2.39 -5.07
C LYS A 24 -45.27 1.46 -5.87
N GLU A 25 -43.94 1.62 -5.90
CA GLU A 25 -43.06 0.58 -6.50
C GLU A 25 -42.01 0.06 -5.53
N THR A 26 -42.24 -1.13 -4.94
CA THR A 26 -41.30 -1.80 -4.01
C THR A 26 -40.25 -2.65 -4.74
N ARG A 27 -39.76 -2.17 -5.89
CA ARG A 27 -39.06 -3.03 -6.84
C ARG A 27 -37.69 -3.49 -6.34
N LEU A 28 -36.94 -2.63 -5.66
CA LEU A 28 -35.64 -2.97 -5.05
C LEU A 28 -35.83 -3.88 -3.82
N PHE A 29 -36.87 -3.61 -3.02
CA PHE A 29 -37.24 -4.47 -1.90
C PHE A 29 -37.68 -5.87 -2.34
N ASP A 30 -38.43 -5.98 -3.44
CA ASP A 30 -38.83 -7.28 -4.00
C ASP A 30 -37.63 -8.03 -4.59
N ALA A 31 -36.72 -7.33 -5.27
CA ALA A 31 -35.44 -7.92 -5.70
C ALA A 31 -34.59 -8.41 -4.51
N PHE A 32 -34.59 -7.68 -3.38
CA PHE A 32 -33.92 -8.10 -2.15
C PHE A 32 -34.55 -9.36 -1.56
N LYS A 33 -35.88 -9.51 -1.60
CA LYS A 33 -36.53 -10.77 -1.19
C LYS A 33 -36.12 -11.93 -2.09
N SER A 34 -36.07 -11.73 -3.40
CA SER A 34 -35.62 -12.74 -4.36
C SER A 34 -34.19 -13.23 -4.02
N LEU A 35 -33.31 -12.31 -3.64
CA LEU A 35 -31.96 -12.65 -3.15
C LEU A 35 -32.00 -13.50 -1.87
N LEU A 36 -32.84 -13.14 -0.89
CA LEU A 36 -32.97 -13.91 0.36
C LEU A 36 -33.49 -15.34 0.12
N VAL A 37 -34.44 -15.51 -0.80
CA VAL A 37 -34.97 -16.84 -1.19
C VAL A 37 -33.88 -17.68 -1.87
N ALA A 38 -33.02 -17.05 -2.67
CA ALA A 38 -31.89 -17.72 -3.30
C ALA A 38 -30.85 -18.19 -2.26
N GLU A 39 -30.55 -17.37 -1.26
CA GLU A 39 -29.65 -17.71 -0.15
C GLU A 39 -30.24 -18.82 0.73
N GLU A 40 -31.53 -18.76 1.07
CA GLU A 40 -32.24 -19.82 1.81
C GLU A 40 -32.14 -21.16 1.07
N THR A 41 -32.41 -21.16 -0.24
CA THR A 41 -32.30 -22.35 -1.10
C THR A 41 -30.85 -22.87 -1.16
N ALA A 42 -29.85 -21.98 -1.20
CA ALA A 42 -28.45 -22.37 -1.21
C ALA A 42 -28.02 -23.06 0.09
N ILE A 43 -28.52 -22.57 1.23
CA ILE A 43 -28.29 -23.17 2.55
C ILE A 43 -28.96 -24.53 2.66
N GLU A 44 -30.23 -24.65 2.27
CA GLU A 44 -31.00 -25.91 2.33
C GLU A 44 -30.39 -27.02 1.45
N THR A 45 -29.82 -26.66 0.31
CA THR A 45 -29.24 -27.61 -0.66
C THR A 45 -27.75 -27.90 -0.41
N GLY A 46 -27.18 -27.38 0.68
CA GLY A 46 -25.77 -27.55 1.02
C GLY A 46 -24.83 -27.04 -0.07
N PHE A 47 -25.20 -25.95 -0.75
CA PHE A 47 -24.45 -25.33 -1.87
C PHE A 47 -24.27 -26.24 -3.10
N SER A 48 -25.08 -27.30 -3.22
CA SER A 48 -25.05 -28.25 -4.34
C SER A 48 -25.89 -27.71 -5.53
N HIS A 49 -25.37 -26.74 -6.26
CA HIS A 49 -26.13 -26.04 -7.30
C HIS A 49 -26.24 -26.84 -8.62
N PHE A 50 -27.23 -27.75 -8.74
CA PHE A 50 -27.57 -28.43 -10.01
C PHE A 50 -28.64 -27.72 -10.84
N LYS A 51 -29.14 -26.55 -10.40
CA LYS A 51 -30.14 -25.76 -11.14
C LYS A 51 -29.54 -24.42 -11.58
N THR A 52 -29.57 -24.16 -12.88
CA THR A 52 -29.38 -22.81 -13.45
C THR A 52 -30.37 -21.84 -12.81
N ALA A 53 -29.86 -20.71 -12.31
CA ALA A 53 -30.68 -19.64 -11.75
C ALA A 53 -31.73 -19.18 -12.76
N GLU A 54 -32.97 -18.97 -12.30
CA GLU A 54 -34.06 -18.51 -13.15
C GLU A 54 -33.77 -17.11 -13.71
N PRO A 55 -34.15 -16.80 -14.96
CA PRO A 55 -33.82 -15.52 -15.61
C PRO A 55 -34.33 -14.27 -14.85
N GLU A 56 -35.41 -14.41 -14.08
CA GLU A 56 -35.97 -13.32 -13.26
C GLU A 56 -35.08 -13.01 -12.05
N LEU A 57 -34.54 -14.05 -11.39
CA LEU A 57 -33.61 -13.87 -10.27
C LEU A 57 -32.32 -13.13 -10.69
N ASN A 58 -31.80 -13.43 -11.89
CA ASN A 58 -30.62 -12.72 -12.41
C ASN A 58 -30.92 -11.23 -12.65
N LYS A 59 -32.12 -10.88 -13.14
CA LYS A 59 -32.53 -9.48 -13.33
C LYS A 59 -32.67 -8.74 -12.00
N ASP A 60 -33.20 -9.41 -10.99
CA ASP A 60 -33.34 -8.84 -9.64
C ASP A 60 -31.97 -8.60 -8.98
N ILE A 61 -31.03 -9.53 -9.15
CA ILE A 61 -29.64 -9.39 -8.68
C ILE A 61 -28.93 -8.24 -9.41
N ASP A 62 -29.06 -8.15 -10.73
CA ASP A 62 -28.47 -7.06 -11.51
C ASP A 62 -29.02 -5.69 -11.08
N LEU A 63 -30.33 -5.60 -10.84
CA LEU A 63 -30.97 -4.39 -10.33
C LEU A 63 -30.40 -3.95 -8.97
N LEU A 64 -30.24 -4.89 -8.04
CA LEU A 64 -29.63 -4.62 -6.74
C LEU A 64 -28.18 -4.15 -6.87
N ILE A 65 -27.38 -4.81 -7.72
CA ILE A 65 -25.98 -4.46 -7.93
C ILE A 65 -25.83 -3.05 -8.52
N ASP A 66 -26.67 -2.71 -9.50
CA ASP A 66 -26.64 -1.39 -10.13
C ASP A 66 -27.02 -0.27 -9.15
N GLU A 67 -28.01 -0.51 -8.29
CA GLU A 67 -28.40 0.48 -7.29
C GLU A 67 -27.36 0.60 -6.16
N ILE A 68 -26.76 -0.51 -5.71
CA ILE A 68 -25.62 -0.49 -4.79
C ILE A 68 -24.47 0.34 -5.38
N ARG A 69 -24.19 0.22 -6.68
CA ARG A 69 -23.19 1.03 -7.39
C ARG A 69 -23.58 2.50 -7.45
N ARG A 70 -24.86 2.82 -7.65
CA ARG A 70 -25.36 4.20 -7.62
C ARG A 70 -25.14 4.82 -6.25
N VAL A 71 -25.54 4.12 -5.18
CA VAL A 71 -25.40 4.61 -3.79
C VAL A 71 -23.94 4.69 -3.34
N SER A 72 -23.08 3.82 -3.87
CA SER A 72 -21.63 3.83 -3.60
C SER A 72 -20.89 4.96 -4.33
N ASN A 73 -21.51 5.60 -5.34
CA ASN A 73 -20.96 6.74 -6.06
C ASN A 73 -21.79 8.00 -5.79
N PRO A 74 -21.43 8.82 -4.78
CA PRO A 74 -22.13 10.08 -4.57
C PRO A 74 -22.04 10.96 -5.82
N ALA A 75 -23.20 11.47 -6.26
CA ALA A 75 -23.32 12.46 -7.32
C ALA A 75 -22.55 13.75 -6.96
N GLU A 76 -22.12 14.46 -8.02
CA GLU A 76 -21.34 15.70 -8.10
C GLU A 76 -21.20 16.55 -6.81
N SER A 77 -19.95 16.90 -6.47
CA SER A 77 -19.65 17.85 -5.40
C SER A 77 -19.97 19.30 -5.80
N PRO A 78 -20.46 20.12 -4.86
CA PRO A 78 -20.56 21.57 -5.04
C PRO A 78 -19.17 22.20 -5.19
N GLY A 79 -19.12 23.37 -5.82
CA GLY A 79 -17.90 24.08 -6.22
C GLY A 79 -16.91 24.43 -5.10
N PRO A 80 -15.83 25.16 -5.42
CA PRO A 80 -14.67 25.30 -4.54
C PRO A 80 -15.03 26.05 -3.24
N GLU A 81 -15.24 25.31 -2.16
CA GLU A 81 -15.29 25.87 -0.81
C GLU A 81 -13.88 26.22 -0.34
N LYS A 82 -13.78 27.35 0.38
CA LYS A 82 -12.53 27.86 0.95
C LYS A 82 -11.92 26.83 1.90
N ILE A 83 -10.71 26.38 1.60
CA ILE A 83 -10.00 25.36 2.38
C ILE A 83 -9.54 25.98 3.71
N LEU A 84 -10.17 25.57 4.81
CA LEU A 84 -9.81 26.01 6.16
C LEU A 84 -8.56 25.26 6.65
N SER A 85 -7.67 25.99 7.33
CA SER A 85 -6.50 25.41 8.01
C SER A 85 -6.94 24.39 9.07
N PHE A 86 -6.39 23.18 9.05
CA PHE A 86 -6.56 22.20 10.12
C PHE A 86 -5.80 22.69 11.37
N ARG A 87 -6.52 22.95 12.47
CA ARG A 87 -5.93 23.46 13.73
C ARG A 87 -5.74 22.31 14.73
N GLU A 88 -4.88 22.49 15.73
CA GLU A 88 -4.70 21.51 16.82
C GLU A 88 -6.02 21.12 17.52
N GLU A 89 -6.93 22.08 17.69
CA GLU A 89 -8.27 21.85 18.23
C GLU A 89 -9.08 20.85 17.37
N SER A 90 -8.88 20.89 16.05
CA SER A 90 -9.52 19.94 15.11
C SER A 90 -8.91 18.56 15.24
N ARG A 91 -7.58 18.44 15.41
CA ARG A 91 -6.91 17.17 15.70
C ARG A 91 -7.46 16.53 16.97
N GLY A 92 -7.47 17.27 18.07
CA GLY A 92 -7.98 16.79 19.37
C GLY A 92 -9.45 16.38 19.30
N LYS A 93 -10.27 17.09 18.51
CA LYS A 93 -11.67 16.71 18.27
C LYS A 93 -11.78 15.34 17.61
N TYR A 94 -11.06 15.10 16.51
CA TYR A 94 -11.19 13.84 15.76
C TYR A 94 -10.60 12.65 16.53
N LEU A 95 -9.51 12.85 17.28
CA LEU A 95 -9.00 11.82 18.19
C LEU A 95 -10.05 11.41 19.22
N ARG A 96 -10.70 12.36 19.89
CA ARG A 96 -11.78 12.05 20.86
C ARG A 96 -12.97 11.35 20.21
N LEU A 97 -13.34 11.72 18.99
CA LEU A 97 -14.44 11.08 18.28
C LEU A 97 -14.09 9.65 17.82
N LEU A 98 -12.84 9.42 17.40
CA LEU A 98 -12.32 8.09 17.07
C LEU A 98 -12.03 7.21 18.28
N ASP A 99 -11.97 7.78 19.49
CA ASP A 99 -11.83 7.03 20.74
C ASP A 99 -13.11 7.06 21.58
N THR A 100 -14.25 7.47 21.02
CA THR A 100 -15.48 7.51 21.81
C THR A 100 -15.92 6.10 22.15
N ARG A 101 -16.16 5.87 23.45
CA ARG A 101 -16.64 4.60 24.02
C ARG A 101 -18.12 4.69 24.38
N VAL A 102 -18.76 3.54 24.52
CA VAL A 102 -20.13 3.47 25.03
C VAL A 102 -20.11 3.90 26.50
N PRO A 103 -21.00 4.81 26.96
CA PRO A 103 -20.94 5.33 28.34
C PRO A 103 -21.07 4.27 29.45
N SER A 104 -21.64 3.10 29.12
CA SER A 104 -21.82 1.97 30.03
C SER A 104 -20.70 0.94 29.97
N ASP A 105 -19.81 1.01 28.97
CA ASP A 105 -18.72 0.06 28.76
C ASP A 105 -17.53 0.77 28.10
N GLU A 106 -16.52 1.09 28.90
CA GLU A 106 -15.31 1.76 28.43
C GLU A 106 -14.43 0.87 27.54
N THR A 107 -14.69 -0.45 27.51
CA THR A 107 -14.00 -1.38 26.61
C THR A 107 -14.62 -1.40 25.20
N GLU A 108 -15.85 -0.93 25.06
CA GLU A 108 -16.59 -0.95 23.79
C GLU A 108 -16.61 0.42 23.10
N PHE A 109 -16.32 0.46 21.81
CA PHE A 109 -16.38 1.69 21.01
C PHE A 109 -17.82 2.07 20.62
N ASP A 110 -18.11 3.39 20.59
CA ASP A 110 -19.38 3.93 20.11
C ASP A 110 -19.43 3.95 18.57
N HIS A 111 -19.82 2.81 18.01
CA HIS A 111 -19.78 2.53 16.58
C HIS A 111 -20.31 3.67 15.69
N GLU A 112 -21.43 4.30 16.04
CA GLU A 112 -22.00 5.39 15.25
C GLU A 112 -21.10 6.63 15.23
N LYS A 113 -20.55 7.02 16.39
CA LYS A 113 -19.67 8.19 16.50
C LYS A 113 -18.32 7.95 15.84
N ASN A 114 -17.71 6.78 16.04
CA ASN A 114 -16.45 6.44 15.37
C ASN A 114 -16.63 6.43 13.84
N LEU A 115 -17.74 5.87 13.33
CA LEU A 115 -18.06 5.90 11.91
C LEU A 115 -18.37 7.31 11.38
N ALA A 116 -19.00 8.17 12.17
CA ALA A 116 -19.20 9.57 11.79
C ALA A 116 -17.86 10.31 11.71
N ALA A 117 -16.92 10.00 12.60
CA ALA A 117 -15.58 10.57 12.64
C ALA A 117 -14.77 10.21 11.38
N ILE A 118 -14.70 8.92 11.02
CA ILE A 118 -13.94 8.49 9.84
C ILE A 118 -14.55 9.04 8.55
N ARG A 119 -15.88 9.12 8.43
CA ARG A 119 -16.55 9.77 7.28
C ARG A 119 -16.24 11.26 7.19
N ALA A 120 -16.07 11.93 8.33
CA ALA A 120 -15.67 13.33 8.35
C ALA A 120 -14.20 13.51 7.92
N LEU A 121 -13.31 12.62 8.36
CA LEU A 121 -11.91 12.60 7.93
C LEU A 121 -11.79 12.33 6.43
N GLU A 122 -12.56 11.38 5.88
CA GLU A 122 -12.62 11.11 4.44
C GLU A 122 -13.04 12.36 3.63
N ARG A 123 -14.06 13.11 4.11
CA ARG A 123 -14.48 14.37 3.48
C ARG A 123 -13.40 15.45 3.54
N LEU A 124 -12.63 15.50 4.62
CA LEU A 124 -11.51 16.44 4.75
C LEU A 124 -10.34 16.03 3.85
N ALA A 125 -9.99 14.74 3.81
CA ALA A 125 -8.98 14.17 2.94
C ALA A 125 -9.24 14.54 1.47
N ARG A 126 -10.48 14.34 1.00
CA ARG A 126 -10.91 14.74 -0.34
C ARG A 126 -10.67 16.23 -0.61
N ARG A 127 -11.05 17.11 0.33
CA ARG A 127 -10.89 18.55 0.18
C ARG A 127 -9.42 18.96 0.14
N TYR A 128 -8.60 18.41 1.04
CA TYR A 128 -7.19 18.78 1.12
C TYR A 128 -6.39 18.24 -0.05
N LYS A 129 -6.72 17.06 -0.61
CA LYS A 129 -6.07 16.56 -1.84
C LYS A 129 -6.29 17.49 -3.04
N LYS A 130 -7.49 18.07 -3.15
CA LYS A 130 -7.85 19.08 -4.15
C LYS A 130 -7.25 20.47 -3.86
N GLY A 131 -6.66 20.64 -2.69
CA GLY A 131 -6.15 21.90 -2.21
C GLY A 131 -4.74 22.24 -2.67
N ASP A 132 -4.20 23.26 -2.03
CA ASP A 132 -2.87 23.78 -2.25
C ASP A 132 -1.97 23.74 -1.01
N ASN A 133 -2.51 23.32 0.14
CA ASN A 133 -1.83 23.33 1.43
C ASN A 133 -1.53 21.92 1.95
N LEU A 134 -0.24 21.56 1.97
CA LEU A 134 0.25 20.26 2.41
C LEU A 134 0.20 20.04 3.93
N GLN A 135 0.20 21.09 4.75
CA GLN A 135 0.26 20.92 6.21
C GLN A 135 -1.04 20.31 6.79
N PRO A 136 -2.25 20.82 6.46
CA PRO A 136 -3.50 20.14 6.80
C PRO A 136 -3.60 18.71 6.25
N PHE A 137 -3.03 18.48 5.07
CA PHE A 137 -3.01 17.17 4.43
C PHE A 137 -2.25 16.14 5.27
N ARG A 138 -1.04 16.50 5.75
CA ARG A 138 -0.23 15.67 6.64
C ARG A 138 -0.98 15.29 7.92
N GLU A 139 -1.68 16.23 8.55
CA GLU A 139 -2.42 15.95 9.78
C GLU A 139 -3.60 15.00 9.57
N ILE A 140 -4.30 15.10 8.43
CA ILE A 140 -5.33 14.12 8.08
C ILE A 140 -4.74 12.75 7.82
N VAL A 141 -3.62 12.66 7.10
CA VAL A 141 -2.91 11.39 6.89
C VAL A 141 -2.54 10.75 8.23
N ARG A 142 -1.99 11.52 9.19
CA ARG A 142 -1.67 11.01 10.54
C ARG A 142 -2.89 10.41 11.26
N LEU A 143 -4.03 11.10 11.23
CA LEU A 143 -5.26 10.61 11.85
C LEU A 143 -5.80 9.35 11.16
N LEU A 144 -5.70 9.27 9.84
CA LEU A 144 -6.10 8.09 9.09
C LEU A 144 -5.17 6.90 9.37
N VAL A 145 -3.86 7.11 9.41
CA VAL A 145 -2.88 6.07 9.78
C VAL A 145 -3.17 5.51 11.18
N ALA A 146 -3.49 6.38 12.15
CA ALA A 146 -3.92 5.94 13.47
C ALA A 146 -5.22 5.11 13.40
N ALA A 147 -6.21 5.55 12.59
CA ALA A 147 -7.47 4.83 12.40
C ALA A 147 -7.33 3.47 11.69
N CYS A 148 -6.23 3.22 10.97
CA CYS A 148 -5.94 1.88 10.41
C CYS A 148 -5.72 0.81 11.48
N GLY A 149 -5.37 1.20 12.70
CA GLY A 149 -5.24 0.29 13.85
C GLY A 149 -6.53 0.13 14.67
N HIS A 150 -7.65 0.71 14.24
CA HIS A 150 -8.88 0.74 15.03
C HIS A 150 -9.56 -0.64 15.09
N ASP A 151 -10.17 -0.97 16.25
CA ASP A 151 -10.81 -2.27 16.48
C ASP A 151 -12.09 -2.47 15.65
N ILE A 152 -12.90 -1.41 15.49
CA ILE A 152 -14.00 -1.39 14.51
C ILE A 152 -13.45 -1.56 13.09
N HIS A 153 -13.80 -2.70 12.47
CA HIS A 153 -13.39 -3.09 11.13
C HIS A 153 -13.69 -2.03 10.06
N GLU A 154 -14.90 -1.45 10.07
CA GLU A 154 -15.36 -0.47 9.09
C GLU A 154 -14.60 0.85 9.18
N VAL A 155 -14.16 1.24 10.38
CA VAL A 155 -13.32 2.43 10.58
C VAL A 155 -11.95 2.17 9.97
N ARG A 156 -11.36 1.02 10.27
CA ARG A 156 -10.07 0.58 9.71
C ARG A 156 -10.09 0.47 8.19
N ASP A 157 -11.12 -0.17 7.63
CA ASP A 157 -11.26 -0.34 6.18
C ASP A 157 -11.39 1.01 5.46
N ARG A 158 -12.25 1.90 5.97
CA ARG A 158 -12.39 3.26 5.42
C ARG A 158 -11.10 4.06 5.53
N ALA A 159 -10.36 3.93 6.63
CA ALA A 159 -9.06 4.59 6.79
C ALA A 159 -8.07 4.11 5.73
N ASN A 160 -7.93 2.79 5.54
CA ASN A 160 -7.06 2.19 4.54
C ASN A 160 -7.44 2.63 3.11
N VAL A 161 -8.72 2.55 2.75
CA VAL A 161 -9.20 2.99 1.42
C VAL A 161 -8.96 4.48 1.21
N THR A 162 -9.16 5.31 2.24
CA THR A 162 -8.91 6.75 2.15
C THR A 162 -7.43 7.04 1.96
N LEU A 163 -6.55 6.35 2.68
CA LEU A 163 -5.10 6.49 2.52
C LEU A 163 -4.66 6.06 1.13
N GLU A 164 -5.14 4.93 0.61
CA GLU A 164 -4.82 4.50 -0.76
C GLU A 164 -5.24 5.58 -1.77
N ARG A 165 -6.43 6.18 -1.62
CA ARG A 165 -6.87 7.31 -2.46
C ARG A 165 -6.00 8.53 -2.33
N LEU A 166 -5.47 8.82 -1.13
CA LEU A 166 -4.57 9.94 -0.90
C LEU A 166 -3.20 9.71 -1.55
N MET A 167 -2.66 8.50 -1.44
CA MET A 167 -1.35 8.12 -1.94
C MET A 167 -1.33 7.82 -3.44
N ALA A 168 -2.47 7.43 -4.02
CA ALA A 168 -2.57 7.18 -5.46
C ALA A 168 -2.25 8.47 -6.25
N PRO A 169 -1.46 8.38 -7.35
CA PRO A 169 -1.15 9.52 -8.21
C PRO A 169 -2.33 9.87 -9.12
N LYS A 170 -3.55 9.92 -8.57
CA LYS A 170 -4.82 10.17 -9.26
C LYS A 170 -5.70 11.11 -8.44
N GLU A 171 -6.76 11.62 -9.05
CA GLU A 171 -7.82 12.35 -8.35
C GLU A 171 -8.39 11.49 -7.20
N PHE A 172 -8.78 12.12 -6.08
CA PHE A 172 -9.26 11.41 -4.89
C PHE A 172 -10.43 10.47 -5.19
N ASP A 173 -11.31 10.92 -6.08
CA ASP A 173 -12.55 10.25 -6.46
C ASP A 173 -12.37 9.23 -7.59
N ALA A 174 -11.17 9.15 -8.16
CA ALA A 174 -10.86 8.16 -9.18
C ALA A 174 -11.02 6.73 -8.62
N PRO A 175 -11.36 5.75 -9.48
CA PRO A 175 -11.32 4.35 -9.11
C PRO A 175 -9.92 3.93 -8.67
N LEU A 176 -9.86 3.10 -7.63
CA LEU A 176 -8.61 2.42 -7.24
C LEU A 176 -8.10 1.54 -8.38
N ALA A 177 -6.79 1.28 -8.39
CA ALA A 177 -6.21 0.35 -9.36
C ALA A 177 -6.81 -1.05 -9.14
N ALA A 178 -7.45 -1.60 -10.17
CA ALA A 178 -8.09 -2.92 -10.12
C ALA A 178 -7.33 -3.98 -10.94
N GLN A 179 -6.36 -3.55 -11.74
CA GLN A 179 -5.48 -4.39 -12.54
C GLN A 179 -4.03 -4.00 -12.27
N PHE A 180 -3.14 -4.98 -12.21
CA PHE A 180 -1.72 -4.78 -11.97
C PHE A 180 -0.94 -5.53 -13.03
N ILE A 181 -0.04 -4.81 -13.71
CA ILE A 181 0.77 -5.34 -14.79
C ILE A 181 2.21 -4.98 -14.49
N ASN A 182 3.11 -5.96 -14.56
CA ASN A 182 4.55 -5.73 -14.40
C ASN A 182 5.19 -5.76 -15.79
N LEU A 183 5.98 -4.74 -16.10
CA LEU A 183 6.71 -4.60 -17.35
C LEU A 183 8.19 -4.40 -17.07
N LYS A 184 9.01 -4.81 -18.02
CA LYS A 184 10.44 -4.49 -18.01
C LYS A 184 10.67 -3.07 -18.55
N LEU A 185 11.76 -2.46 -18.15
CA LEU A 185 12.21 -1.20 -18.73
C LEU A 185 12.41 -1.35 -20.25
N PHE A 186 11.97 -0.34 -21.00
CA PHE A 186 11.91 -0.30 -22.46
C PHE A 186 10.93 -1.29 -23.11
N GLU A 187 10.03 -1.89 -22.34
CA GLU A 187 8.93 -2.68 -22.88
C GLU A 187 7.78 -1.78 -23.34
N SER A 188 7.18 -2.14 -24.47
CA SER A 188 5.93 -1.53 -24.92
C SER A 188 4.75 -2.37 -24.46
N HIS A 189 3.73 -1.72 -23.90
CA HIS A 189 2.48 -2.37 -23.56
C HIS A 189 1.34 -1.87 -24.44
N ARG A 190 0.61 -2.83 -25.02
CA ARG A 190 -0.63 -2.56 -25.76
C ARG A 190 -1.80 -2.70 -24.80
N PHE A 191 -2.46 -1.59 -24.53
CA PHE A 191 -3.70 -1.57 -23.78
C PHE A 191 -4.86 -1.95 -24.69
N GLU A 192 -5.74 -2.80 -24.20
CA GLU A 192 -6.91 -3.27 -24.95
C GLU A 192 -8.14 -3.25 -24.04
N PHE A 193 -9.21 -2.62 -24.51
CA PHE A 193 -10.44 -2.43 -23.75
C PHE A 193 -11.66 -2.84 -24.58
N ASP A 194 -12.45 -3.75 -24.01
CA ASP A 194 -13.77 -4.09 -24.53
C ASP A 194 -14.82 -3.15 -23.92
N ILE A 195 -15.08 -2.05 -24.62
CA ILE A 195 -15.99 -0.98 -24.19
C ILE A 195 -16.87 -0.52 -25.35
N PRO A 196 -18.14 -0.15 -25.11
CA PRO A 196 -19.07 0.18 -26.18
C PRO A 196 -18.65 1.46 -26.92
N PRO A 197 -18.79 1.54 -28.26
CA PRO A 197 -18.41 2.74 -29.00
C PRO A 197 -19.28 3.94 -28.64
N VAL A 198 -18.68 5.13 -28.60
CA VAL A 198 -19.36 6.40 -28.29
C VAL A 198 -18.94 7.50 -29.26
N LYS A 199 -19.84 8.47 -29.48
CA LYS A 199 -19.68 9.53 -30.50
C LYS A 199 -18.32 10.25 -30.47
N TYR A 200 -17.83 10.58 -29.28
CA TYR A 200 -16.59 11.35 -29.13
C TYR A 200 -15.36 10.48 -28.84
N GLY A 201 -15.52 9.15 -28.75
CA GLY A 201 -14.44 8.20 -28.45
C GLY A 201 -13.98 8.19 -26.99
N TYR A 202 -12.79 7.60 -26.79
CA TYR A 202 -12.17 7.39 -25.49
C TYR A 202 -10.69 7.79 -25.51
N PHE A 203 -10.11 7.98 -24.33
CA PHE A 203 -8.66 8.05 -24.14
C PHE A 203 -8.27 7.33 -22.87
N LEU A 204 -7.01 6.89 -22.80
CA LEU A 204 -6.37 6.36 -21.61
C LEU A 204 -5.53 7.48 -20.99
N ARG A 205 -5.78 7.81 -19.73
CA ARG A 205 -4.88 8.67 -18.96
C ARG A 205 -3.89 7.79 -18.21
N LEU A 206 -2.60 8.03 -18.45
CA LEU A 206 -1.50 7.41 -17.70
C LEU A 206 -0.93 8.45 -16.74
N TYR A 207 -1.08 8.21 -15.45
CA TYR A 207 -0.54 9.03 -14.38
C TYR A 207 0.88 8.60 -14.07
N ARG A 208 1.79 9.57 -14.01
CA ARG A 208 3.18 9.35 -13.66
C ARG A 208 3.36 9.66 -12.19
N ASN A 209 3.96 8.75 -11.43
CA ASN A 209 4.32 9.08 -10.07
C ASN A 209 5.67 9.82 -10.03
N ARG A 210 5.62 11.15 -10.09
CA ARG A 210 6.77 12.01 -9.83
C ARG A 210 6.63 12.64 -8.46
N LEU A 211 7.08 11.93 -7.43
CA LEU A 211 7.12 12.47 -6.07
C LEU A 211 8.16 13.59 -6.00
N SER A 212 7.68 14.84 -5.99
CA SER A 212 8.50 16.02 -5.65
C SER A 212 8.52 16.29 -4.14
N HIS A 213 7.53 15.78 -3.41
CA HIS A 213 7.34 15.90 -1.97
C HIS A 213 6.58 14.65 -1.44
N ASP A 214 6.35 14.56 -0.12
CA ASP A 214 5.75 13.40 0.55
C ASP A 214 4.37 12.95 0.01
N PHE A 215 3.59 13.87 -0.59
CA PHE A 215 2.24 13.61 -1.11
C PHE A 215 1.99 14.40 -2.39
N VAL A 216 1.22 13.81 -3.32
CA VAL A 216 0.82 14.45 -4.58
C VAL A 216 -0.58 15.04 -4.45
N LEU A 217 -0.68 16.37 -4.59
CA LEU A 217 -1.96 17.07 -4.65
C LEU A 217 -2.57 16.96 -6.06
N GLU A 218 -3.90 17.12 -6.20
CA GLU A 218 -4.55 16.97 -7.52
C GLU A 218 -4.05 17.99 -8.55
N LYS A 219 -3.65 19.20 -8.11
CA LYS A 219 -3.05 20.23 -8.96
C LYS A 219 -1.65 19.86 -9.49
N GLU A 220 -1.02 18.85 -8.88
CA GLU A 220 0.36 18.40 -9.14
C GLU A 220 0.39 17.08 -9.90
N LEU A 221 -0.78 16.54 -10.29
CA LEU A 221 -0.87 15.29 -11.04
C LEU A 221 -0.15 15.45 -12.39
N ASP A 222 0.87 14.64 -12.59
CA ASP A 222 1.55 14.48 -13.89
C ASP A 222 0.90 13.32 -14.63
N TYR A 223 0.44 13.57 -15.84
CA TYR A 223 -0.18 12.54 -16.66
C TYR A 223 -0.02 12.82 -18.16
N ILE A 224 -0.17 11.75 -18.94
CA ILE A 224 -0.32 11.82 -20.39
C ILE A 224 -1.64 11.18 -20.80
N ASP A 225 -2.30 11.80 -21.77
CA ASP A 225 -3.54 11.28 -22.35
C ASP A 225 -3.21 10.63 -23.71
N LEU A 226 -3.57 9.36 -23.84
CA LEU A 226 -3.36 8.55 -25.04
C LEU A 226 -4.71 8.22 -25.68
N ASP A 227 -4.93 8.68 -26.90
CA ASP A 227 -6.16 8.40 -27.62
C ASP A 227 -6.34 6.91 -27.88
N LEU A 228 -7.53 6.38 -27.56
CA LEU A 228 -7.89 5.00 -27.85
C LEU A 228 -8.49 4.90 -29.26
N GLN A 229 -7.97 3.96 -30.04
CA GLN A 229 -8.42 3.69 -31.40
C GLN A 229 -9.15 2.36 -31.45
N ALA A 230 -10.31 2.33 -32.12
CA ALA A 230 -11.02 1.09 -32.36
C ALA A 230 -10.24 0.22 -33.38
N ASP A 231 -9.82 -0.96 -32.94
CA ASP A 231 -9.25 -1.98 -33.80
C ASP A 231 -10.36 -2.57 -34.69
N LYS A 232 -10.24 -2.38 -36.00
CA LYS A 232 -11.25 -2.83 -36.97
C LYS A 232 -11.41 -4.35 -37.03
N LYS A 233 -10.42 -5.12 -36.58
CA LYS A 233 -10.47 -6.60 -36.62
C LYS A 233 -11.13 -7.18 -35.39
N THR A 234 -10.82 -6.65 -34.21
CA THR A 234 -11.29 -7.20 -32.94
C THR A 234 -12.48 -6.44 -32.37
N GLY A 235 -12.71 -5.20 -32.81
CA GLY A 235 -13.69 -4.28 -32.22
C GLY A 235 -13.23 -3.62 -30.92
N LEU A 236 -12.05 -3.97 -30.40
CA LEU A 236 -11.52 -3.47 -29.13
C LEU A 236 -10.93 -2.07 -29.29
N PHE A 237 -11.00 -1.27 -28.23
CA PHE A 237 -10.31 0.02 -28.17
C PHE A 237 -8.89 -0.19 -27.68
N THR A 238 -7.90 0.29 -28.45
CA THR A 238 -6.49 0.02 -28.18
C THR A 238 -5.63 1.26 -28.23
N THR A 239 -4.54 1.25 -27.46
CA THR A 239 -3.41 2.18 -27.58
C THR A 239 -2.14 1.47 -27.13
N GLN A 240 -0.98 2.06 -27.41
CA GLN A 240 0.31 1.48 -27.06
C GLN A 240 1.22 2.54 -26.45
N GLN A 241 1.92 2.17 -25.39
CA GLN A 241 2.89 3.03 -24.71
C GLN A 241 4.20 2.27 -24.50
N LEU A 242 5.32 2.93 -24.81
CA LEU A 242 6.66 2.51 -24.41
C LEU A 242 6.95 3.03 -22.99
N PHE A 243 7.46 2.16 -22.13
CA PHE A 243 7.85 2.52 -20.76
C PHE A 243 9.36 2.53 -20.63
N ASP A 244 9.97 3.71 -20.66
CA ASP A 244 11.42 3.94 -20.66
C ASP A 244 11.99 4.46 -19.34
N GLU A 245 11.13 4.71 -18.35
CA GLU A 245 11.50 5.10 -16.98
C GLU A 245 10.95 4.07 -15.97
N PRO A 246 11.77 3.61 -15.00
CA PRO A 246 11.30 2.72 -13.94
C PRO A 246 10.34 3.46 -13.01
N GLY A 247 9.43 2.71 -12.37
CA GLY A 247 8.46 3.27 -11.43
C GLY A 247 7.10 2.61 -11.55
N HIS A 248 6.06 3.33 -11.14
CA HIS A 248 4.69 2.87 -11.29
C HIS A 248 3.81 3.95 -11.92
N TYR A 249 2.90 3.50 -12.77
CA TYR A 249 2.00 4.32 -13.55
C TYR A 249 0.58 3.84 -13.34
N ASP A 250 -0.25 4.66 -12.71
CA ASP A 250 -1.67 4.35 -12.63
C ASP A 250 -2.34 4.74 -13.96
N TYR A 251 -3.38 4.01 -14.35
CA TYR A 251 -4.13 4.34 -15.55
C TYR A 251 -5.63 4.35 -15.31
N LEU A 252 -6.33 5.19 -16.07
CA LEU A 252 -7.78 5.27 -16.13
C LEU A 252 -8.25 5.46 -17.57
N VAL A 253 -9.31 4.78 -17.96
CA VAL A 253 -9.98 5.03 -19.24
C VAL A 253 -11.03 6.12 -19.06
N TYR A 254 -11.00 7.11 -19.95
CA TYR A 254 -11.94 8.22 -19.99
C TYR A 254 -12.82 8.18 -21.23
N LYS A 255 -14.11 8.44 -21.02
CA LYS A 255 -15.09 8.73 -22.06
C LYS A 255 -15.07 10.22 -22.38
N LYS A 256 -14.80 10.54 -23.66
CA LYS A 256 -14.87 11.92 -24.15
C LYS A 256 -16.33 12.38 -24.24
N LYS A 257 -16.61 13.62 -23.86
CA LYS A 257 -17.91 14.28 -24.02
C LYS A 257 -17.74 15.49 -24.94
N LYS A 258 -18.85 16.13 -25.32
CA LYS A 258 -18.82 17.39 -26.08
C LYS A 258 -18.03 18.46 -25.32
N GLU A 259 -18.21 18.49 -24.01
CA GLU A 259 -17.52 19.37 -23.07
C GLU A 259 -16.96 18.46 -21.95
N GLY A 260 -15.64 18.41 -21.83
CA GLY A 260 -14.94 17.61 -20.82
C GLY A 260 -14.91 16.10 -21.08
N ALA A 261 -14.65 15.35 -20.02
CA ALA A 261 -14.55 13.90 -20.01
C ALA A 261 -14.97 13.33 -18.66
N CYS A 262 -15.25 12.03 -18.60
CA CYS A 262 -15.43 11.31 -17.34
C CYS A 262 -14.73 9.95 -17.41
N TRP A 263 -14.10 9.54 -16.31
CA TRP A 263 -13.52 8.19 -16.22
C TRP A 263 -14.62 7.13 -16.26
N LEU A 264 -14.26 5.93 -16.71
CA LEU A 264 -15.11 4.74 -16.68
C LEU A 264 -14.90 3.98 -15.38
N SER A 265 -16.00 3.54 -14.76
CA SER A 265 -15.99 2.67 -13.57
C SER A 265 -16.07 1.18 -13.92
N GLN A 266 -16.04 0.83 -15.20
CA GLN A 266 -16.12 -0.56 -15.67
C GLN A 266 -14.86 -1.34 -15.30
N LYS A 267 -15.00 -2.66 -15.10
CA LYS A 267 -13.87 -3.55 -14.78
C LYS A 267 -12.81 -3.44 -15.87
N GLY A 268 -11.54 -3.33 -15.45
CA GLY A 268 -10.39 -3.22 -16.35
C GLY A 268 -10.11 -1.82 -16.90
N CYS A 269 -10.98 -0.84 -16.64
CA CYS A 269 -10.73 0.55 -17.02
C CYS A 269 -9.86 1.33 -16.01
N SER A 270 -9.35 0.66 -14.96
CA SER A 270 -8.46 1.24 -13.95
C SER A 270 -7.41 0.22 -13.52
N GLY A 271 -6.15 0.62 -13.48
CA GLY A 271 -5.06 -0.25 -13.05
C GLY A 271 -3.75 0.48 -12.79
N ARG A 272 -2.69 -0.30 -12.58
CA ARG A 272 -1.31 0.12 -12.32
C ARG A 272 -0.35 -0.71 -13.16
N ILE A 273 0.57 -0.03 -13.83
CA ILE A 273 1.74 -0.62 -14.47
C ILE A 273 2.93 -0.42 -13.53
N ASN A 274 3.63 -1.49 -13.16
CA ASN A 274 4.92 -1.42 -12.47
C ASN A 274 6.02 -1.69 -13.49
N VAL A 275 6.87 -0.70 -13.74
CA VAL A 275 8.01 -0.80 -14.64
C VAL A 275 9.26 -1.04 -13.81
N ILE A 276 9.81 -2.24 -13.94
CA ILE A 276 10.97 -2.69 -13.17
C ILE A 276 12.17 -2.91 -14.11
N PRO A 277 13.41 -2.75 -13.63
CA PRO A 277 14.59 -3.15 -14.40
C PRO A 277 14.49 -4.61 -14.84
N ASP A 278 15.00 -4.93 -16.03
CA ASP A 278 15.12 -6.33 -16.43
C ASP A 278 16.24 -7.01 -15.63
N LEU A 279 15.87 -7.99 -14.80
CA LEU A 279 16.78 -8.81 -14.00
C LEU A 279 17.02 -10.19 -14.63
N SER A 280 16.53 -10.44 -15.84
CA SER A 280 16.69 -11.73 -16.51
C SER A 280 18.17 -12.01 -16.78
N GLY A 281 18.65 -13.17 -16.32
CA GLY A 281 20.06 -13.55 -16.46
C GLY A 281 20.98 -12.99 -15.39
N GLU A 282 20.47 -12.19 -14.45
CA GLU A 282 21.24 -11.78 -13.28
C GLU A 282 21.44 -12.96 -12.31
N ILE A 283 22.66 -13.11 -11.79
CA ILE A 283 22.99 -14.03 -10.70
C ILE A 283 23.24 -13.18 -9.47
N ILE A 284 22.26 -13.15 -8.58
CA ILE A 284 22.24 -12.30 -7.39
C ILE A 284 22.73 -13.12 -6.20
N LEU A 285 23.81 -12.67 -5.56
CA LEU A 285 24.26 -13.23 -4.29
C LEU A 285 23.74 -12.39 -3.13
N GLU A 286 22.90 -12.99 -2.31
CA GLU A 286 22.46 -12.41 -1.05
C GLU A 286 23.58 -12.48 -0.01
N ILE A 287 23.87 -11.35 0.64
CA ILE A 287 24.88 -11.25 1.70
C ILE A 287 24.33 -10.46 2.88
N PHE A 288 24.42 -11.09 4.05
CA PHE A 288 24.34 -10.43 5.34
C PHE A 288 25.76 -10.02 5.73
N PRO A 289 26.10 -8.71 5.77
CA PRO A 289 27.48 -8.27 5.90
C PRO A 289 28.18 -8.72 7.19
N ASP A 290 27.44 -8.78 8.30
CA ASP A 290 27.90 -9.19 9.62
C ASP A 290 28.26 -10.68 9.71
N ILE A 291 27.62 -11.53 8.90
CA ILE A 291 27.92 -12.97 8.81
C ILE A 291 28.65 -13.37 7.52
N HIS A 292 29.11 -12.42 6.72
CA HIS A 292 29.96 -12.70 5.56
C HIS A 292 31.18 -13.53 5.97
N GLY A 293 31.48 -14.60 5.24
CA GLY A 293 32.56 -15.52 5.61
C GLY A 293 32.18 -16.58 6.67
N HIS A 294 30.91 -16.69 7.06
CA HIS A 294 30.42 -17.74 7.98
C HIS A 294 30.84 -19.16 7.59
N THR A 295 30.97 -19.44 6.29
CA THR A 295 31.41 -20.73 5.74
C THR A 295 32.91 -21.01 5.91
N ARG A 296 33.65 -20.12 6.58
CA ARG A 296 35.10 -20.18 6.83
C ARG A 296 35.99 -20.08 5.60
N VAL A 297 35.40 -19.85 4.42
CA VAL A 297 36.10 -19.81 3.12
C VAL A 297 37.26 -18.80 3.12
N TYR A 298 37.14 -17.72 3.90
CA TYR A 298 38.10 -16.62 3.93
C TYR A 298 38.89 -16.52 5.24
N TRP A 299 38.80 -17.50 6.14
CA TRP A 299 39.47 -17.41 7.45
C TRP A 299 41.00 -17.38 7.36
N ASP A 300 41.56 -17.99 6.32
CA ASP A 300 42.99 -17.97 6.06
C ASP A 300 43.43 -16.72 5.26
N ASP A 301 42.53 -15.74 5.05
CA ASP A 301 42.87 -14.50 4.36
C ASP A 301 43.87 -13.67 5.18
N ARG A 302 45.09 -13.57 4.66
CA ARG A 302 46.21 -12.83 5.27
C ARG A 302 46.18 -11.34 5.01
N THR A 303 45.22 -10.84 4.24
CA THR A 303 45.04 -9.42 3.93
C THR A 303 44.27 -8.66 5.00
N GLY A 304 43.81 -9.35 6.05
CA GLY A 304 43.10 -8.73 7.18
C GLY A 304 41.57 -8.71 7.02
N HIS A 305 41.04 -9.48 6.06
CA HIS A 305 39.62 -9.51 5.70
C HIS A 305 38.92 -10.86 5.94
N PRO A 306 39.08 -11.52 7.09
CA PRO A 306 38.60 -12.90 7.27
C PRO A 306 37.06 -13.06 7.33
N GLY A 307 36.31 -11.95 7.37
CA GLY A 307 34.86 -11.96 7.60
C GLY A 307 34.49 -12.33 9.05
N LEU A 308 33.38 -13.03 9.22
CA LEU A 308 32.90 -13.56 10.50
C LEU A 308 33.85 -14.64 11.01
N VAL A 309 34.38 -14.48 12.23
CA VAL A 309 35.31 -15.43 12.86
C VAL A 309 34.75 -15.91 14.20
N TYR A 310 34.85 -17.22 14.43
CA TYR A 310 34.57 -17.85 15.73
C TYR A 310 35.86 -18.29 16.42
N ASN A 311 35.87 -18.29 17.76
CA ASN A 311 36.90 -18.98 18.52
C ASN A 311 36.64 -20.50 18.59
N GLU A 312 37.52 -21.22 19.29
CA GLU A 312 37.45 -22.65 19.51
C GLU A 312 36.16 -23.13 20.22
N ASN A 313 35.49 -22.24 20.95
CA ASN A 313 34.25 -22.53 21.67
C ASN A 313 32.99 -22.26 20.82
N GLY A 314 33.15 -21.81 19.57
CA GLY A 314 32.04 -21.40 18.72
C GLY A 314 31.48 -20.01 19.02
N GLU A 315 32.20 -19.20 19.80
CA GLU A 315 31.81 -17.84 20.13
C GLU A 315 32.29 -16.88 19.03
N VAL A 316 31.43 -15.94 18.63
CA VAL A 316 31.78 -14.91 17.63
C VAL A 316 32.80 -13.96 18.24
N ILE A 317 33.99 -13.87 17.65
CA ILE A 317 35.05 -12.93 18.07
C ILE A 317 35.23 -11.74 17.13
N ARG A 318 34.66 -11.82 15.92
CA ARG A 318 34.65 -10.75 14.93
C ARG A 318 33.47 -10.95 13.99
N LEU A 319 32.69 -9.90 13.74
CA LEU A 319 31.69 -9.85 12.67
C LEU A 319 32.31 -9.41 11.34
N GLY A 320 31.68 -9.82 10.23
CA GLY A 320 32.00 -9.31 8.91
C GLY A 320 31.64 -7.83 8.74
N ARG A 321 32.26 -7.18 7.75
CA ARG A 321 32.08 -5.75 7.41
C ARG A 321 32.06 -5.56 5.89
N PHE A 322 31.68 -4.38 5.42
CA PHE A 322 31.68 -4.06 3.99
C PHE A 322 33.06 -4.21 3.33
N SER A 323 34.14 -3.90 4.07
CA SER A 323 35.51 -4.07 3.58
C SER A 323 35.87 -5.53 3.32
N ASP A 324 35.34 -6.48 4.09
CA ASP A 324 35.56 -7.91 3.87
C ASP A 324 34.87 -8.39 2.58
N ILE A 325 33.65 -7.90 2.32
CA ILE A 325 32.96 -8.18 1.05
C ILE A 325 33.76 -7.57 -0.10
N THR A 326 34.20 -6.32 0.05
CA THR A 326 34.97 -5.57 -0.95
C THR A 326 36.26 -6.30 -1.34
N ALA A 327 36.99 -6.84 -0.36
CA ALA A 327 38.19 -7.62 -0.59
C ALA A 327 37.91 -8.91 -1.40
N HIS A 328 36.74 -9.53 -1.19
CA HIS A 328 36.39 -10.82 -1.79
C HIS A 328 35.60 -10.71 -3.11
N LEU A 329 35.17 -9.52 -3.54
CA LEU A 329 34.32 -9.32 -4.73
C LEU A 329 34.81 -10.05 -5.98
N LYS A 330 36.12 -10.05 -6.24
CA LYS A 330 36.69 -10.73 -7.42
C LYS A 330 36.53 -12.25 -7.34
N ASP A 331 36.81 -12.84 -6.18
CA ASP A 331 36.60 -14.27 -5.96
C ASP A 331 35.12 -14.61 -6.02
N LEU A 332 34.25 -13.84 -5.36
CA LEU A 332 32.80 -14.03 -5.42
C LEU A 332 32.28 -14.01 -6.87
N LYS A 333 32.68 -13.00 -7.66
CA LYS A 333 32.34 -12.91 -9.08
C LYS A 333 32.81 -14.12 -9.87
N GLN A 334 34.06 -14.54 -9.70
CA GLN A 334 34.61 -15.65 -10.46
C GLN A 334 34.00 -17.00 -10.04
N ARG A 335 33.88 -17.23 -8.74
CA ARG A 335 33.45 -18.50 -8.13
C ARG A 335 31.97 -18.77 -8.38
N TYR A 336 31.14 -17.74 -8.23
CA TYR A 336 29.68 -17.87 -8.31
C TYR A 336 29.09 -17.27 -9.59
N SER A 337 29.93 -16.68 -10.47
CA SER A 337 29.49 -15.99 -11.69
C SER A 337 28.49 -14.87 -11.40
N ILE A 338 28.58 -14.24 -10.23
CA ILE A 338 27.59 -13.23 -9.81
C ILE A 338 27.67 -11.98 -10.68
N THR A 339 26.50 -11.40 -10.91
CA THR A 339 26.31 -10.13 -11.61
C THR A 339 25.74 -9.06 -10.69
N ALA A 340 25.21 -9.45 -9.53
CA ALA A 340 24.73 -8.55 -8.50
C ALA A 340 24.94 -9.11 -7.09
N ILE A 341 24.97 -8.20 -6.11
CA ILE A 341 24.93 -8.53 -4.68
C ILE A 341 23.70 -7.85 -4.07
N TYR A 342 22.96 -8.59 -3.25
CA TYR A 342 21.87 -8.09 -2.44
C TYR A 342 22.34 -8.00 -0.98
N LEU A 343 22.40 -6.79 -0.43
CA LEU A 343 22.91 -6.51 0.91
C LEU A 343 21.78 -6.33 1.92
N LEU A 344 21.78 -7.14 2.97
CA LEU A 344 20.84 -6.99 4.09
C LEU A 344 21.41 -6.19 5.25
N GLY A 345 20.53 -5.50 5.98
CA GLY A 345 20.89 -4.87 7.25
C GLY A 345 21.94 -3.76 7.14
N VAL A 346 21.94 -3.01 6.04
CA VAL A 346 22.86 -1.90 5.78
C VAL A 346 22.56 -0.70 6.69
N GLN A 347 21.28 -0.50 7.02
CA GLN A 347 20.80 0.60 7.87
C GLN A 347 21.32 0.46 9.30
N LYS A 348 21.59 1.60 9.94
CA LYS A 348 22.05 1.66 11.33
C LYS A 348 21.04 1.00 12.26
N ARG A 349 21.56 0.09 13.09
CA ARG A 349 20.79 -0.74 14.00
C ARG A 349 20.96 -0.23 15.42
N GLY A 350 20.02 -0.65 16.25
CA GLY A 350 20.07 -0.40 17.68
C GLY A 350 20.96 -1.40 18.41
N ASN A 351 20.90 -1.39 19.74
CA ASN A 351 21.57 -2.37 20.59
C ASN A 351 20.54 -3.40 21.09
N ASN A 352 20.66 -4.66 20.66
CA ASN A 352 19.68 -5.68 21.01
C ASN A 352 19.53 -5.96 22.51
N SER A 353 20.56 -5.74 23.34
CA SER A 353 20.41 -5.94 24.78
C SER A 353 19.58 -4.84 25.47
N GLU A 354 19.55 -3.65 24.87
CA GLU A 354 18.78 -2.48 25.33
C GLU A 354 17.44 -2.33 24.57
N ASP A 355 17.39 -2.89 23.37
CA ASP A 355 16.31 -2.73 22.38
C ASP A 355 15.49 -3.99 22.17
N TRP A 356 15.96 -5.14 22.69
CA TRP A 356 15.24 -6.41 22.82
C TRP A 356 15.29 -6.91 24.28
N ALA A 357 16.05 -7.94 24.58
CA ALA A 357 16.11 -8.56 25.89
C ALA A 357 17.55 -8.45 26.42
N PRO A 358 17.77 -8.36 27.74
CA PRO A 358 19.12 -8.32 28.31
C PRO A 358 20.06 -9.42 27.79
N GLU A 359 19.50 -10.56 27.38
CA GLU A 359 20.20 -11.73 26.85
C GLU A 359 20.44 -11.70 25.34
N ALA A 360 19.87 -10.73 24.61
CA ALA A 360 19.99 -10.63 23.16
C ALA A 360 21.35 -10.02 22.75
N THR A 361 22.12 -10.76 21.94
CA THR A 361 23.54 -10.46 21.69
C THR A 361 23.86 -9.82 20.34
N SER A 362 22.93 -9.83 19.37
CA SER A 362 23.18 -9.27 18.03
C SER A 362 21.96 -8.55 17.48
N PRO A 363 22.05 -7.26 17.11
CA PRO A 363 20.93 -6.49 16.59
C PRO A 363 20.38 -7.05 15.27
N SER A 364 19.06 -7.28 15.23
CA SER A 364 18.40 -7.76 14.01
C SER A 364 18.60 -6.75 12.88
N PRO A 365 19.01 -7.19 11.67
CA PRO A 365 19.08 -6.33 10.49
C PRO A 365 17.71 -5.75 10.09
N PHE A 366 16.61 -6.30 10.62
CA PHE A 366 15.24 -5.88 10.36
C PHE A 366 14.68 -4.89 11.39
N SER A 367 15.52 -4.36 12.30
CA SER A 367 15.10 -3.38 13.31
C SER A 367 16.02 -2.15 13.32
N PRO A 368 16.05 -1.36 12.22
CA PRO A 368 16.93 -0.21 12.15
C PRO A 368 16.45 0.91 13.09
N VAL A 369 17.38 1.67 13.65
CA VAL A 369 17.09 2.89 14.43
C VAL A 369 17.23 4.15 13.58
N SER A 370 17.69 4.03 12.33
CA SER A 370 17.82 5.15 11.40
C SER A 370 17.61 4.69 9.96
N LEU A 371 16.86 5.48 9.18
CA LEU A 371 16.66 5.23 7.74
C LEU A 371 17.75 5.88 6.87
N CYS A 372 18.51 6.83 7.43
CA CYS A 372 19.45 7.68 6.70
C CYS A 372 20.90 7.40 7.06
N GLU A 373 21.15 6.68 8.16
CA GLU A 373 22.50 6.32 8.59
C GLU A 373 22.80 4.87 8.22
N ILE A 374 24.03 4.62 7.80
CA ILE A 374 24.58 3.29 7.54
C ILE A 374 25.23 2.75 8.81
N GLU A 375 25.08 1.45 9.07
CA GLU A 375 25.58 0.79 10.28
C GLU A 375 27.09 1.02 10.50
N PRO A 376 27.49 1.79 11.54
CA PRO A 376 28.90 2.10 11.79
C PRO A 376 29.76 0.86 11.99
N THR A 377 29.24 -0.18 12.64
CA THR A 377 30.00 -1.41 12.90
C THR A 377 30.34 -2.20 11.63
N LEU A 378 29.59 -1.99 10.54
CA LEU A 378 29.87 -2.55 9.21
C LEU A 378 30.88 -1.73 8.40
N GLY A 379 31.30 -0.56 8.90
CA GLY A 379 32.18 0.40 8.21
C GLY A 379 31.49 1.71 7.81
N GLY A 380 30.21 1.88 8.14
CA GLY A 380 29.46 3.11 7.89
C GLY A 380 29.34 3.48 6.41
N GLU A 381 29.05 4.76 6.15
CA GLU A 381 28.82 5.26 4.80
C GLU A 381 30.05 5.12 3.89
N GLU A 382 31.26 5.36 4.42
CA GLU A 382 32.50 5.24 3.67
C GLU A 382 32.74 3.79 3.22
N GLY A 383 32.59 2.81 4.13
CA GLY A 383 32.75 1.40 3.79
C GLY A 383 31.73 0.91 2.76
N LEU A 384 30.49 1.37 2.83
CA LEU A 384 29.48 1.06 1.81
C LEU A 384 29.82 1.70 0.46
N ARG A 385 30.27 2.96 0.45
CA ARG A 385 30.67 3.67 -0.76
C ARG A 385 31.81 2.97 -1.49
N GLU A 386 32.85 2.57 -0.75
CA GLU A 386 33.97 1.81 -1.30
C GLU A 386 33.53 0.46 -1.90
N LEU A 387 32.63 -0.26 -1.22
CA LEU A 387 32.05 -1.50 -1.72
C LEU A 387 31.31 -1.28 -3.04
N VAL A 388 30.45 -0.26 -3.10
CA VAL A 388 29.67 0.10 -4.29
C VAL A 388 30.58 0.47 -5.46
N GLU A 389 31.56 1.35 -5.22
CA GLU A 389 32.52 1.77 -6.25
C GLU A 389 33.31 0.57 -6.80
N LYS A 390 33.77 -0.32 -5.91
CA LYS A 390 34.53 -1.51 -6.32
C LYS A 390 33.67 -2.52 -7.07
N ALA A 391 32.44 -2.74 -6.62
CA ALA A 391 31.49 -3.63 -7.28
C ALA A 391 31.16 -3.12 -8.68
N HIS A 392 30.86 -1.83 -8.84
CA HIS A 392 30.58 -1.23 -10.14
C HIS A 392 31.80 -1.26 -11.07
N ALA A 393 33.01 -1.04 -10.56
CA ALA A 393 34.24 -1.20 -11.35
C ALA A 393 34.48 -2.63 -11.83
N LEU A 394 33.84 -3.61 -11.18
CA LEU A 394 33.86 -5.02 -11.57
C LEU A 394 32.59 -5.42 -12.34
N ASP A 395 31.71 -4.50 -12.73
CA ASP A 395 30.42 -4.79 -13.34
C ASP A 395 29.60 -5.78 -12.49
N ILE A 396 29.41 -5.41 -11.21
CA ILE A 396 28.56 -6.08 -10.24
C ILE A 396 27.60 -5.03 -9.69
N LYS A 397 26.29 -5.25 -9.85
CA LYS A 397 25.24 -4.36 -9.31
C LYS A 397 25.11 -4.52 -7.80
N ILE A 398 24.79 -3.45 -7.09
CA ILE A 398 24.44 -3.50 -5.66
C ILE A 398 22.95 -3.23 -5.48
N ILE A 399 22.28 -4.13 -4.77
CA ILE A 399 20.90 -4.00 -4.32
C ILE A 399 20.93 -3.91 -2.81
N VAL A 400 20.23 -2.93 -2.23
CA VAL A 400 20.17 -2.72 -0.77
C VAL A 400 18.78 -3.07 -0.28
N ASP A 401 18.71 -3.93 0.73
CA ASP A 401 17.48 -4.19 1.46
C ASP A 401 17.17 -2.99 2.37
N MET A 402 16.04 -2.33 2.10
CA MET A 402 15.60 -1.14 2.82
C MET A 402 14.38 -1.48 3.65
N ILE A 403 14.53 -1.37 4.97
CA ILE A 403 13.44 -1.56 5.92
C ILE A 403 12.74 -0.22 6.12
N PRO A 404 11.44 -0.10 5.74
CA PRO A 404 10.76 1.19 5.68
C PRO A 404 10.16 1.62 7.04
N HIS A 405 10.55 0.97 8.13
CA HIS A 405 10.13 1.31 9.49
C HIS A 405 11.35 1.46 10.40
N ILE A 406 11.18 2.15 11.52
CA ILE A 406 12.23 2.40 12.52
C ILE A 406 11.81 1.82 13.88
N ASN A 407 12.80 1.31 14.61
CA ASN A 407 12.66 0.85 15.97
C ASN A 407 12.30 2.03 16.91
N ARG A 408 11.50 1.76 17.95
CA ARG A 408 11.06 2.73 18.98
C ARG A 408 12.20 3.55 19.62
N LYS A 409 13.42 3.02 19.66
CA LYS A 409 14.59 3.73 20.23
C LYS A 409 15.22 4.73 19.28
N SER A 410 14.71 4.80 18.04
CA SER A 410 15.08 5.83 17.09
C SER A 410 14.78 7.21 17.65
N ARG A 411 15.76 8.11 17.56
CA ARG A 411 15.58 9.56 17.80
C ARG A 411 15.40 10.33 16.50
N ALA A 412 15.25 9.63 15.37
CA ALA A 412 15.12 10.26 14.05
C ALA A 412 13.75 10.91 13.86
N VAL A 413 12.75 10.48 14.64
CA VAL A 413 11.41 11.06 14.67
C VAL A 413 11.07 11.49 16.09
N SER A 414 10.21 12.49 16.23
CA SER A 414 9.71 12.98 17.51
C SER A 414 8.73 11.98 18.15
N ASP A 415 8.58 12.05 19.48
CA ASP A 415 7.73 11.14 20.27
C ASP A 415 6.25 11.12 19.81
N ASP A 416 5.79 12.20 19.18
CA ASP A 416 4.43 12.30 18.62
C ASP A 416 4.24 11.54 17.30
N CYS A 417 5.31 10.97 16.75
CA CYS A 417 5.31 10.07 15.59
C CYS A 417 5.42 8.59 15.99
N ILE A 418 5.61 8.29 17.28
CA ILE A 418 5.71 6.91 17.78
C ILE A 418 4.32 6.28 17.78
N VAL A 419 4.21 5.13 17.10
CA VAL A 419 3.02 4.29 17.17
C VAL A 419 3.01 3.58 18.52
N ARG A 420 1.88 3.64 19.24
CA ARG A 420 1.68 2.96 20.52
C ARG A 420 0.73 1.78 20.35
N CYS A 421 0.88 0.77 21.20
CA CYS A 421 -0.01 -0.38 21.31
C CYS A 421 -0.35 -0.65 22.77
N TYR A 422 -1.37 -1.47 23.04
CA TYR A 422 -1.65 -1.96 24.38
C TYR A 422 -0.75 -3.15 24.71
N ASP A 423 -0.24 -3.20 25.94
CA ASP A 423 0.37 -4.41 26.50
C ASP A 423 -0.69 -5.38 27.07
N ASP A 424 -0.26 -6.56 27.52
CA ASP A 424 -1.13 -7.55 28.16
C ASP A 424 -1.90 -7.01 29.37
N GLY A 425 -1.39 -5.94 29.99
CA GLY A 425 -2.03 -5.24 31.10
C GLY A 425 -3.00 -4.15 30.66
N GLY A 426 -3.20 -3.96 29.35
CA GLY A 426 -4.02 -2.87 28.80
C GLY A 426 -3.37 -1.49 28.91
N ASN A 427 -2.06 -1.40 29.18
CA ASN A 427 -1.35 -0.13 29.24
C ASN A 427 -0.86 0.28 27.86
N LEU A 428 -0.97 1.58 27.55
CA LEU A 428 -0.49 2.11 26.30
C LEU A 428 1.04 2.25 26.33
N VAL A 429 1.74 1.44 25.54
CA VAL A 429 3.21 1.38 25.45
C VAL A 429 3.70 1.71 24.04
N GLU A 430 4.97 2.07 23.89
CA GLU A 430 5.60 2.25 22.59
C GLU A 430 5.70 0.91 21.86
N ARG A 431 5.18 0.86 20.62
CA ARG A 431 5.20 -0.35 19.80
C ARG A 431 6.64 -0.71 19.43
N ALA A 432 7.06 -1.92 19.72
CA ALA A 432 8.31 -2.47 19.22
C ALA A 432 8.11 -3.13 17.85
N SER A 433 9.17 -3.18 17.05
CA SER A 433 9.17 -3.88 15.78
C SER A 433 10.50 -4.59 15.59
N THR A 434 10.44 -5.92 15.48
CA THR A 434 11.55 -6.79 15.07
C THR A 434 10.98 -7.87 14.15
N ASP A 435 11.69 -8.22 13.08
CA ASP A 435 11.43 -9.37 12.22
C ASP A 435 9.97 -9.53 11.75
N GLY A 436 9.30 -8.42 11.42
CA GLY A 436 7.92 -8.41 10.94
C GLY A 436 6.86 -8.79 11.98
N ARG A 437 7.24 -8.96 13.25
CA ARG A 437 6.31 -9.09 14.38
C ARG A 437 5.98 -7.72 14.97
N TYR A 438 4.72 -7.57 15.36
CA TYR A 438 4.15 -6.34 15.88
C TYR A 438 3.43 -6.63 17.17
N GLY A 439 3.84 -5.97 18.25
CA GLY A 439 3.22 -6.20 19.55
C GLY A 439 3.74 -5.33 20.66
N SER A 440 3.11 -5.49 21.82
CA SER A 440 3.79 -5.18 23.09
C SER A 440 4.92 -6.17 23.28
N TRP A 441 5.88 -5.83 24.13
CA TRP A 441 7.06 -6.66 24.40
C TRP A 441 6.77 -8.09 24.84
N ASN A 442 5.56 -8.34 25.31
CA ASN A 442 5.12 -9.62 25.85
C ASN A 442 4.35 -10.46 24.84
N ASP A 443 4.14 -10.01 23.60
CA ASP A 443 3.39 -10.74 22.57
C ASP A 443 4.19 -11.93 21.98
N GLY A 444 5.16 -12.46 22.72
CA GLY A 444 6.11 -13.50 22.34
C GLY A 444 5.94 -14.79 23.12
#